data_AF-A0A0D8YA87-F1
#
_entry.id   AF-A0A0D8YA87-F1
#
_cell.length_a   1.000
_cell.length_b   1.000
_cell.length_c   1.000
_cell.angle_alpha   90.00
_cell.angle_beta   90.00
_cell.angle_gamma   90.00
#
_symmetry.space_group_name_H-M   'P 1'
#
loop_
_entity.id
_entity.type
_entity.pdbx_description
1 polymer ?
#
loop_
_entity_poly.entity_id
_entity_poly.type
_entity_poly.pdbx_seq_one_letter_code
_entity_poly.pdbx_strand_id
1 'polypeptide(L)'
;MKEHTNFAWKKVFIDVPHMLGRWNECQVVNPLPPVPPPAKPTHLAIHNTKKRSSPRWRVIILSTIMSIVFFLLVASILAVFLLGSKATSAIHRQHDEYSLLDSSPLSTSPSSRKYEYDISANHLLTLLITKRKVCLLEASTGDEITSKQLYLAEHIKGARILYHSNLSHSGVPVHPLQFQRSVKCNKGDTQLLFTTLFYGQKSRYGAIDYITAMTIQNTRPPDYTRLLGIDNDCHVIIYDRGQMIWSTYAAWIFKLFGHRRVSILSGGFLAWKTQQARSSQYQTDNGDNNIGLQGNLLSSWNESLVITFDDVLLNTETHTFDLVDAQTKEEYAGESMGVLYGHIYGAVNIPVDTIYDWKSNSWRPLNEIEQVFIKAGLTRQKPVIVYCSTSLRSSLVWWMLKQLNYEARIYFGGWPEWVVRSPDELKVLGRNVGQ
;
A
#
# COMPACT_ATOMS: atom_id res chain seq x y z
N MET A 1 5.58 1.42 -45.84
CA MET A 1 4.51 1.87 -44.91
C MET A 1 4.98 3.04 -44.06
N LYS A 2 5.45 4.10 -44.71
CA LYS A 2 5.53 5.47 -44.17
C LYS A 2 4.40 6.21 -44.87
N GLU A 3 3.46 6.84 -44.15
CA GLU A 3 2.68 8.04 -44.56
C GLU A 3 1.35 8.33 -43.81
N HIS A 4 0.92 7.60 -42.78
CA HIS A 4 -0.38 7.90 -42.12
C HIS A 4 -0.34 8.49 -40.69
N THR A 5 0.74 9.14 -40.25
CA THR A 5 0.83 9.69 -38.87
C THR A 5 0.74 11.22 -38.74
N ASN A 6 0.37 11.96 -39.80
CA ASN A 6 0.49 13.43 -39.80
C ASN A 6 -0.80 14.24 -39.59
N PHE A 7 -1.95 13.65 -39.24
CA PHE A 7 -3.21 14.41 -39.13
C PHE A 7 -3.76 14.66 -37.71
N ALA A 8 -3.18 14.05 -36.66
CA ALA A 8 -3.69 14.20 -35.29
C ALA A 8 -3.00 15.28 -34.44
N TRP A 9 -1.84 15.80 -34.87
CA TRP A 9 -0.98 16.65 -34.02
C TRP A 9 -1.25 18.16 -34.09
N LYS A 10 -2.06 18.64 -35.04
CA LYS A 10 -2.27 20.09 -35.25
C LYS A 10 -3.39 20.72 -34.43
N LYS A 11 -4.22 19.95 -33.72
CA LYS A 11 -5.40 20.48 -33.00
C LYS A 11 -5.24 20.62 -31.48
N VAL A 12 -4.17 20.08 -30.89
CA VAL A 12 -3.96 20.10 -29.42
C VAL A 12 -3.14 21.31 -28.95
N PHE A 13 -2.41 21.99 -29.85
CA PHE A 13 -1.47 23.06 -29.48
C PHE A 13 -2.05 24.49 -29.47
N ILE A 14 -3.35 24.69 -29.74
CA ILE A 14 -3.93 26.05 -29.86
C ILE A 14 -4.53 26.58 -28.55
N ASP A 15 -4.83 25.75 -27.54
CA ASP A 15 -5.62 26.21 -26.37
C ASP A 15 -4.88 26.31 -25.02
N VAL A 16 -3.58 26.02 -24.96
CA VAL A 16 -2.81 26.09 -23.68
C VAL A 16 -2.77 27.52 -23.10
N PRO A 17 -2.56 28.60 -23.89
CA PRO A 17 -2.59 29.96 -23.36
C PRO A 17 -4.00 30.43 -22.95
N HIS A 18 -5.06 29.88 -23.58
CA HIS A 18 -6.45 30.23 -23.27
C HIS A 18 -6.98 29.54 -22.00
N MET A 19 -6.35 28.44 -21.57
CA MET A 19 -6.66 27.70 -20.34
C MET A 19 -6.10 28.38 -19.08
N LEU A 20 -4.90 28.99 -19.15
CA LEU A 20 -4.30 29.70 -18.03
C LEU A 20 -5.05 31.00 -17.66
N GLY A 21 -5.73 31.62 -18.63
CA GLY A 21 -6.55 32.82 -18.40
C GLY A 21 -7.85 32.60 -17.63
N ARG A 22 -8.34 31.35 -17.48
CA ARG A 22 -9.60 31.03 -16.76
C ARG A 22 -9.40 30.65 -15.29
N TRP A 23 -8.17 30.64 -14.78
CA TRP A 23 -7.89 30.27 -13.39
C TRP A 23 -8.32 31.34 -12.37
N ASN A 24 -8.52 32.58 -12.82
CA ASN A 24 -8.96 33.69 -11.96
C ASN A 24 -10.45 33.65 -11.60
N GLU A 25 -11.23 32.67 -12.08
CA GLU A 25 -12.67 32.55 -11.84
C GLU A 25 -13.09 31.35 -10.97
N CYS A 26 -12.14 30.58 -10.43
CA CYS A 26 -12.42 29.42 -9.58
C CYS A 26 -12.53 29.82 -8.10
N GLN A 27 -13.66 29.53 -7.45
CA GLN A 27 -13.86 29.76 -6.00
C GLN A 27 -13.86 28.46 -5.19
N VAL A 28 -13.17 28.48 -4.05
CA VAL A 28 -13.16 27.38 -3.07
C VAL A 28 -14.53 27.30 -2.39
N VAL A 29 -15.29 26.24 -2.64
CA VAL A 29 -16.58 25.99 -1.98
C VAL A 29 -16.32 25.28 -0.66
N ASN A 30 -15.77 26.03 0.30
CA ASN A 30 -15.85 25.85 1.77
C ASN A 30 -14.75 26.71 2.42
N PRO A 31 -14.99 28.02 2.65
CA PRO A 31 -14.19 28.73 3.63
C PRO A 31 -14.37 28.06 5.00
N LEU A 32 -13.31 28.08 5.82
CA LEU A 32 -13.37 27.66 7.22
C LEU A 32 -14.60 28.28 7.88
N PRO A 33 -15.35 27.55 8.73
CA PRO A 33 -16.40 28.19 9.53
C PRO A 33 -15.76 29.36 10.31
N PRO A 34 -16.42 30.52 10.40
CA PRO A 34 -15.87 31.65 11.11
C PRO A 34 -15.59 31.25 12.56
N VAL A 35 -14.42 31.63 13.06
CA VAL A 35 -14.08 31.51 14.48
C VAL A 35 -15.23 32.17 15.27
N PRO A 36 -15.90 31.46 16.19
CA PRO A 36 -16.95 32.07 16.99
C PRO A 36 -16.35 33.27 17.73
N PRO A 37 -17.05 34.42 17.79
CA PRO A 37 -16.54 35.57 18.51
C PRO A 37 -16.25 35.17 19.96
N PRO A 38 -15.19 35.73 20.60
CA PRO A 38 -14.93 35.47 22.00
C PRO A 38 -16.20 35.76 22.78
N ALA A 39 -16.67 34.77 23.55
CA ALA A 39 -17.85 34.92 24.37
C ALA A 39 -17.69 36.18 25.23
N LYS A 40 -18.59 37.15 25.06
CA LYS A 40 -18.68 38.29 25.96
C LYS A 40 -18.87 37.74 27.38
N PRO A 41 -18.24 38.34 28.41
CA PRO A 41 -18.40 37.88 29.78
C PRO A 41 -19.85 38.14 30.21
N THR A 42 -20.71 37.13 30.07
CA THR A 42 -22.04 37.15 30.65
C THR A 42 -21.88 37.04 32.16
N HIS A 43 -22.28 38.13 32.82
CA HIS A 43 -22.45 38.23 34.26
C HIS A 43 -23.12 36.97 34.83
N LEU A 44 -22.36 36.18 35.58
CA LEU A 44 -22.94 35.22 36.51
C LEU A 44 -23.39 36.00 37.74
N ALA A 45 -24.70 36.08 37.90
CA ALA A 45 -25.37 36.63 39.05
C ALA A 45 -24.82 36.01 40.34
N ILE A 46 -24.38 36.88 41.24
CA ILE A 46 -23.99 36.54 42.60
C ILE A 46 -25.26 36.05 43.32
N HIS A 47 -25.39 34.74 43.49
CA HIS A 47 -26.21 34.20 44.57
C HIS A 47 -25.29 33.69 45.68
N ASN A 48 -25.42 34.37 46.81
CA ASN A 48 -24.65 34.25 48.02
C ASN A 48 -25.00 32.93 48.74
N THR A 49 -24.09 31.95 48.76
CA THR A 49 -24.19 30.79 49.67
C THR A 49 -22.88 30.57 50.42
N LYS A 50 -22.86 31.08 51.65
CA LYS A 50 -22.11 30.65 52.85
C LYS A 50 -20.87 29.76 52.64
N LYS A 51 -19.72 30.31 53.07
CA LYS A 51 -18.48 29.58 53.46
C LYS A 51 -18.79 28.21 54.09
N ARG A 52 -18.35 27.13 53.44
CA ARG A 52 -18.20 25.81 54.06
C ARG A 52 -16.73 25.39 53.93
N SER A 53 -16.02 25.43 55.06
CA SER A 53 -14.66 24.91 55.21
C SER A 53 -14.66 23.39 54.98
N SER A 54 -13.85 22.89 54.05
CA SER A 54 -13.61 21.46 53.91
C SER A 54 -12.70 20.95 55.04
N PRO A 55 -12.96 19.78 55.66
CA PRO A 55 -12.16 19.32 56.80
C PRO A 55 -10.78 18.81 56.33
N ARG A 56 -9.72 19.45 56.82
CA ARG A 56 -8.29 19.08 56.61
C ARG A 56 -7.96 17.59 56.87
N TRP A 57 -8.79 16.88 57.64
CA TRP A 57 -8.62 15.46 57.95
C TRP A 57 -8.76 14.52 56.74
N ARG A 58 -9.54 14.87 55.71
CA ARG A 58 -9.69 14.01 54.52
C ARG A 58 -8.41 13.93 53.69
N VAL A 59 -7.63 15.02 53.65
CA VAL A 59 -6.34 15.07 52.94
C VAL A 59 -5.27 14.28 53.69
N ILE A 60 -5.29 14.32 55.03
CA ILE A 60 -4.37 13.54 55.87
C ILE A 60 -4.64 12.03 55.71
N ILE A 61 -5.91 11.62 55.72
CA ILE A 61 -6.29 10.21 55.54
C ILE A 61 -5.86 9.69 54.16
N LEU A 62 -6.10 10.46 53.10
CA LEU A 62 -5.67 10.10 51.74
C LEU A 62 -4.15 10.01 51.62
N SER A 63 -3.40 10.91 52.26
CA SER A 63 -1.94 10.86 52.28
C SER A 63 -1.43 9.62 53.00
N THR A 64 -2.02 9.25 54.15
CA THR A 64 -1.62 8.04 54.89
C THR A 64 -1.93 6.76 54.13
N ILE A 65 -3.07 6.69 53.44
CA ILE A 65 -3.44 5.52 52.62
C ILE A 65 -2.46 5.35 51.46
N MET A 66 -2.12 6.45 50.76
CA MET A 66 -1.17 6.40 49.65
C MET A 66 0.24 5.98 50.10
N SER A 67 0.70 6.42 51.27
CA SER A 67 1.97 5.95 51.83
C SER A 67 1.95 4.46 52.18
N ILE A 68 0.85 3.94 52.76
CA ILE A 68 0.74 2.51 53.08
C ILE A 68 0.76 1.67 51.80
N VAL A 69 0.03 2.07 50.76
CA VAL A 69 0.01 1.38 49.47
C VAL A 69 1.41 1.37 48.83
N PHE A 70 2.14 2.48 48.92
CA PHE A 70 3.51 2.55 48.42
C PHE A 70 4.45 1.59 49.17
N PHE A 71 4.38 1.51 50.50
CA PHE A 71 5.20 0.58 51.28
C PHE A 71 4.85 -0.89 51.00
N LEU A 72 3.58 -1.22 50.77
CA LEU A 72 3.17 -2.58 50.40
C LEU A 72 3.68 -2.99 49.01
N LEU A 73 3.68 -2.07 48.04
CA LEU A 73 4.25 -2.30 46.72
C LEU A 73 5.77 -2.53 46.78
N VAL A 74 6.48 -1.70 47.55
CA VAL A 74 7.93 -1.85 47.74
C VAL A 74 8.26 -3.17 48.45
N ALA A 75 7.48 -3.55 49.48
CA ALA A 75 7.65 -4.82 50.16
C ALA A 75 7.36 -6.03 49.24
N SER A 76 6.37 -5.93 48.36
CA SER A 76 6.07 -6.97 47.36
C SER A 76 7.19 -7.12 46.34
N ILE A 77 7.80 -6.02 45.88
CA ILE A 77 8.92 -6.05 44.94
C ILE A 77 10.17 -6.65 45.61
N LEU A 78 10.44 -6.28 46.86
CA LEU A 78 11.52 -6.87 47.66
C LEU A 78 11.30 -8.36 47.94
N ALA A 79 10.06 -8.80 48.19
CA ALA A 79 9.74 -10.21 48.35
C ALA A 79 9.99 -11.02 47.08
N VAL A 80 9.64 -10.49 45.90
CA VAL A 80 9.92 -11.12 44.60
C VAL A 80 11.44 -11.22 44.35
N PHE A 81 12.21 -10.20 44.70
CA PHE A 81 13.67 -10.25 44.58
C PHE A 81 14.33 -11.21 45.57
N LEU A 82 13.83 -11.31 46.80
CA LEU A 82 14.36 -12.23 47.81
C LEU A 82 13.97 -13.69 47.53
N LEU A 83 12.77 -13.94 46.99
CA LEU A 83 12.32 -15.27 46.57
C LEU A 83 12.93 -15.70 45.21
N GLY A 84 13.26 -14.75 44.33
CA GLY A 84 13.90 -14.99 43.03
C GLY A 84 15.37 -15.42 43.12
N SER A 85 16.02 -15.29 44.29
CA SER A 85 17.43 -15.66 44.48
C SER A 85 17.68 -17.10 44.97
N LYS A 86 16.62 -17.91 45.17
CA LYS A 86 16.73 -19.31 45.62
C LYS A 86 16.11 -20.36 44.68
N ALA A 87 15.71 -19.98 43.46
CA ALA A 87 15.06 -20.89 42.51
C ALA A 87 15.81 -20.96 41.16
N THR A 88 17.08 -21.41 41.19
CA THR A 88 17.85 -21.77 39.97
C THR A 88 18.49 -23.16 40.07
N SER A 89 17.88 -24.09 40.81
CA SER A 89 18.39 -25.48 40.88
C SER A 89 17.34 -26.59 41.04
N ALA A 90 16.04 -26.34 40.77
CA ALA A 90 15.01 -27.36 40.99
C ALA A 90 13.79 -27.30 40.05
N ILE A 91 13.97 -26.99 38.76
CA ILE A 91 12.91 -27.16 37.75
C ILE A 91 13.51 -27.87 36.52
N HIS A 92 13.91 -29.12 36.73
CA HIS A 92 14.25 -30.04 35.66
C HIS A 92 13.64 -31.40 35.99
N ARG A 93 12.31 -31.47 35.86
CA ARG A 93 11.44 -32.67 35.74
C ARG A 93 10.01 -32.23 36.02
N GLN A 94 9.06 -32.79 35.26
CA GLN A 94 7.61 -32.52 35.26
C GLN A 94 7.20 -31.26 34.50
N HIS A 95 7.06 -31.40 33.18
CA HIS A 95 5.81 -31.11 32.47
C HIS A 95 5.97 -31.60 31.03
N ASP A 96 6.03 -32.92 30.88
CA ASP A 96 5.57 -33.55 29.64
C ASP A 96 4.04 -33.70 29.77
N GLU A 97 3.37 -33.53 28.63
CA GLU A 97 1.92 -33.72 28.40
C GLU A 97 1.03 -32.46 28.60
N TYR A 98 0.40 -32.06 27.48
CA TYR A 98 -0.59 -30.98 27.29
C TYR A 98 -0.09 -29.52 27.16
N SER A 99 0.52 -29.18 26.01
CA SER A 99 0.37 -27.87 25.34
C SER A 99 1.02 -27.88 23.94
N LEU A 100 0.27 -28.32 22.93
CA LEU A 100 0.56 -28.04 21.53
C LEU A 100 -0.52 -27.10 21.02
N LEU A 101 -0.28 -25.80 21.16
CA LEU A 101 -0.88 -24.66 20.43
C LEU A 101 -0.53 -23.39 21.21
N ASP A 102 0.65 -22.80 20.98
CA ASP A 102 0.72 -21.39 20.57
C ASP A 102 2.13 -20.98 20.11
N SER A 103 2.06 -20.05 19.17
CA SER A 103 3.05 -19.18 18.57
C SER A 103 4.24 -18.73 19.42
N SER A 104 5.41 -18.87 18.80
CA SER A 104 6.53 -17.95 18.92
C SER A 104 7.13 -17.80 17.51
N PRO A 105 7.64 -16.62 17.12
CA PRO A 105 8.18 -16.42 15.79
C PRO A 105 9.49 -17.19 15.69
N LEU A 106 9.41 -18.44 15.21
CA LEU A 106 10.60 -19.17 14.82
C LEU A 106 11.34 -18.29 13.81
N SER A 107 12.62 -18.07 14.10
CA SER A 107 13.62 -17.68 13.11
C SER A 107 13.51 -18.62 11.91
N THR A 108 12.68 -18.22 10.96
CA THR A 108 12.48 -18.92 9.70
C THR A 108 13.76 -18.69 8.89
N SER A 109 14.45 -19.79 8.60
CA SER A 109 15.56 -19.85 7.63
C SER A 109 15.21 -18.99 6.40
N PRO A 110 16.18 -18.29 5.77
CA PRO A 110 15.96 -17.54 4.53
C PRO A 110 15.22 -18.34 3.45
N SER A 111 15.41 -19.67 3.41
CA SER A 111 14.70 -20.55 2.47
C SER A 111 13.21 -20.70 2.76
N SER A 112 12.80 -20.71 4.03
CA SER A 112 11.40 -20.88 4.44
C SER A 112 10.55 -19.62 4.24
N ARG A 113 11.13 -18.41 4.34
CA ARG A 113 10.44 -17.14 4.04
C ARG A 113 10.25 -16.88 2.56
N LYS A 114 11.14 -17.39 1.70
CA LYS A 114 10.97 -17.31 0.24
C LYS A 114 9.58 -17.83 -0.17
N TYR A 115 9.15 -18.94 0.43
CA TYR A 115 7.84 -19.56 0.17
C TYR A 115 6.65 -18.84 0.83
N GLU A 116 6.89 -17.88 1.72
CA GLU A 116 5.83 -17.07 2.35
C GLU A 116 5.36 -15.95 1.40
N TYR A 117 6.28 -15.36 0.63
CA TYR A 117 5.98 -14.30 -0.33
C TYR A 117 5.84 -14.84 -1.75
N ASP A 118 6.79 -15.64 -2.24
CA ASP A 118 6.77 -16.12 -3.62
C ASP A 118 6.62 -17.63 -3.70
N ILE A 119 5.72 -18.09 -4.55
CA ILE A 119 5.55 -19.51 -4.84
C ILE A 119 5.89 -19.81 -6.29
N SER A 120 6.54 -20.94 -6.52
CA SER A 120 6.73 -21.46 -7.87
C SER A 120 5.47 -22.19 -8.35
N ALA A 121 5.37 -22.41 -9.67
CA ALA A 121 4.31 -23.24 -10.25
C ALA A 121 4.25 -24.64 -9.62
N ASN A 122 5.40 -25.26 -9.34
CA ASN A 122 5.45 -26.57 -8.68
C ASN A 122 4.87 -26.51 -7.26
N HIS A 123 5.19 -25.45 -6.50
CA HIS A 123 4.65 -25.28 -5.15
C HIS A 123 3.14 -25.03 -5.17
N LEU A 124 2.66 -24.20 -6.09
CA LEU A 124 1.22 -24.01 -6.30
C LEU A 124 0.52 -25.33 -6.65
N LEU A 125 1.09 -26.12 -7.57
CA LEU A 125 0.55 -27.44 -7.91
C LEU A 125 0.44 -28.35 -6.68
N THR A 126 1.47 -28.38 -5.82
CA THR A 126 1.42 -29.12 -4.54
C THR A 126 0.29 -28.62 -3.64
N LEU A 127 0.07 -27.32 -3.51
CA LEU A 127 -1.01 -26.76 -2.70
C LEU A 127 -2.40 -27.15 -3.24
N LEU A 128 -2.56 -27.15 -4.56
CA LEU A 128 -3.80 -27.55 -5.23
C LEU A 128 -4.09 -29.06 -5.07
N ILE A 129 -3.08 -29.92 -5.24
CA ILE A 129 -3.23 -31.38 -5.10
C ILE A 129 -3.51 -31.77 -3.65
N THR A 130 -2.85 -31.11 -2.69
CA THR A 130 -3.02 -31.38 -1.25
C THR A 130 -4.30 -30.77 -0.67
N LYS A 131 -5.16 -30.16 -1.50
CA LYS A 131 -6.45 -29.55 -1.13
C LYS A 131 -6.32 -28.56 0.04
N ARG A 132 -5.22 -27.83 0.11
CA ARG A 132 -5.08 -26.72 1.06
C ARG A 132 -6.09 -25.62 0.68
N LYS A 133 -6.58 -24.88 1.67
CA LYS A 133 -7.50 -23.77 1.45
C LYS A 133 -6.78 -22.61 0.76
N VAL A 134 -6.85 -22.58 -0.57
CA VAL A 134 -6.20 -21.58 -1.42
C VAL A 134 -7.26 -20.68 -2.08
N CYS A 135 -7.05 -19.37 -2.02
CA CYS A 135 -7.78 -18.39 -2.80
C CYS A 135 -6.89 -17.94 -3.97
N LEU A 136 -7.02 -18.59 -5.12
CA LEU A 136 -6.23 -18.29 -6.31
C LEU A 136 -6.88 -17.16 -7.13
N LEU A 137 -6.13 -16.11 -7.41
CA LEU A 137 -6.62 -14.89 -8.06
C LEU A 137 -5.74 -14.50 -9.26
N GLU A 138 -6.38 -14.21 -10.40
CA GLU A 138 -5.75 -13.57 -11.56
C GLU A 138 -5.99 -12.06 -11.49
N ALA A 139 -4.95 -11.26 -11.26
CA ALA A 139 -5.03 -9.81 -11.26
C ALA A 139 -5.15 -9.27 -12.70
N SER A 140 -6.18 -8.44 -12.93
CA SER A 140 -6.34 -7.75 -14.21
C SER A 140 -5.32 -6.64 -14.39
N THR A 141 -5.15 -6.21 -15.64
CA THR A 141 -4.42 -4.98 -15.95
C THR A 141 -5.37 -3.77 -15.93
N GLY A 142 -4.85 -2.58 -16.27
CA GLY A 142 -5.67 -1.39 -16.53
C GLY A 142 -6.62 -1.56 -17.72
N ASP A 143 -6.33 -2.47 -18.65
CA ASP A 143 -7.27 -2.89 -19.71
C ASP A 143 -8.07 -4.11 -19.22
N GLU A 144 -9.16 -3.83 -18.52
CA GLU A 144 -10.01 -4.87 -17.91
C GLU A 144 -10.81 -5.66 -18.93
N ILE A 145 -11.14 -5.06 -20.09
CA ILE A 145 -11.87 -5.73 -21.16
C ILE A 145 -10.99 -6.85 -21.72
N THR A 146 -9.76 -6.51 -22.11
CA THR A 146 -8.79 -7.50 -22.60
C THR A 146 -8.47 -8.51 -21.51
N SER A 147 -8.27 -8.06 -20.26
CA SER A 147 -7.99 -8.97 -19.12
C SER A 147 -9.11 -9.99 -18.92
N LYS A 148 -10.39 -9.55 -18.98
CA LYS A 148 -11.56 -10.44 -18.89
C LYS A 148 -11.61 -11.43 -20.05
N GLN A 149 -11.39 -10.98 -21.28
CA GLN A 149 -11.38 -11.86 -22.45
C GLN A 149 -10.30 -12.95 -22.34
N LEU A 150 -9.09 -12.57 -21.93
CA LEU A 150 -7.99 -13.52 -21.74
C LEU A 150 -8.28 -14.53 -20.62
N TYR A 151 -8.86 -14.07 -19.51
CA TYR A 151 -9.28 -14.94 -18.41
C TYR A 151 -10.37 -15.94 -18.83
N LEU A 152 -11.42 -15.47 -19.51
CA LEU A 152 -12.49 -16.34 -20.00
C LEU A 152 -11.99 -17.35 -21.03
N ALA A 153 -10.98 -16.99 -21.83
CA ALA A 153 -10.37 -17.90 -22.80
C ALA A 153 -9.57 -19.01 -22.11
N GLU A 154 -8.73 -18.65 -21.14
CA GLU A 154 -7.93 -19.61 -20.37
C GLU A 154 -7.35 -19.00 -19.10
N HIS A 155 -7.51 -19.66 -17.95
CA HIS A 155 -6.91 -19.26 -16.67
C HIS A 155 -6.47 -20.49 -15.85
N ILE A 156 -5.69 -20.31 -14.77
CA ILE A 156 -5.29 -21.44 -13.92
C ILE A 156 -6.53 -22.03 -13.26
N LYS A 157 -6.64 -23.36 -13.25
CA LYS A 157 -7.82 -24.04 -12.71
C LYS A 157 -8.17 -23.58 -11.30
N GLY A 158 -9.44 -23.19 -11.11
CA GLY A 158 -9.96 -22.64 -9.85
C GLY A 158 -9.56 -21.19 -9.53
N ALA A 159 -8.86 -20.49 -10.43
CA ALA A 159 -8.57 -19.07 -10.28
C ALA A 159 -9.82 -18.21 -10.53
N ARG A 160 -9.94 -17.11 -9.79
CA ARG A 160 -10.97 -16.08 -9.98
C ARG A 160 -10.32 -14.79 -10.48
N ILE A 161 -10.98 -14.05 -11.35
CA ILE A 161 -10.46 -12.76 -11.83
C ILE A 161 -10.65 -11.68 -10.76
N LEU A 162 -9.57 -10.92 -10.51
CA LEU A 162 -9.51 -9.79 -9.59
C LEU A 162 -9.29 -8.52 -10.40
N TYR A 163 -10.34 -7.69 -10.51
CA TYR A 163 -10.30 -6.45 -11.27
C TYR A 163 -9.52 -5.35 -10.54
N HIS A 164 -8.54 -4.78 -11.22
CA HIS A 164 -7.72 -3.68 -10.70
C HIS A 164 -8.57 -2.46 -10.37
N SER A 165 -9.57 -2.12 -11.19
CA SER A 165 -10.48 -1.01 -10.95
C SER A 165 -11.30 -1.18 -9.68
N ASN A 166 -11.54 -2.41 -9.21
CA ASN A 166 -12.21 -2.67 -7.94
C ASN A 166 -11.26 -2.61 -6.73
N LEU A 167 -9.95 -2.61 -6.98
CA LEU A 167 -8.92 -2.29 -5.97
C LEU A 167 -8.53 -0.81 -5.98
N SER A 168 -8.81 -0.11 -7.08
CA SER A 168 -8.26 1.22 -7.42
C SER A 168 -9.32 2.26 -7.83
N HIS A 169 -10.62 1.99 -7.68
CA HIS A 169 -11.69 2.87 -8.20
C HIS A 169 -11.53 4.27 -7.61
N SER A 170 -11.34 5.26 -8.49
CA SER A 170 -11.46 6.71 -8.28
C SER A 170 -11.42 7.14 -6.81
N GLY A 171 -10.28 6.89 -6.17
CA GLY A 171 -10.20 6.81 -4.73
C GLY A 171 -8.87 6.19 -4.37
N VAL A 172 -7.86 7.06 -4.25
CA VAL A 172 -6.73 6.93 -3.32
C VAL A 172 -7.15 6.00 -2.15
N PRO A 173 -6.33 5.10 -1.61
CA PRO A 173 -6.45 4.72 -0.22
C PRO A 173 -6.34 6.01 0.58
N VAL A 174 -7.48 6.71 0.68
CA VAL A 174 -7.61 7.95 1.37
C VAL A 174 -7.42 7.49 2.79
N HIS A 175 -6.28 7.84 3.38
CA HIS A 175 -6.23 7.89 4.84
C HIS A 175 -7.54 8.58 5.29
N PRO A 176 -8.24 8.16 6.35
CA PRO A 176 -9.45 8.86 6.80
C PRO A 176 -9.27 10.38 7.05
N LEU A 177 -8.03 10.88 6.99
CA LEU A 177 -7.61 12.29 7.12
C LEU A 177 -7.20 12.95 5.79
N GLN A 178 -7.09 12.21 4.67
CA GLN A 178 -6.82 12.80 3.36
C GLN A 178 -8.12 13.43 2.80
N PHE A 179 -8.15 14.75 2.85
CA PHE A 179 -9.20 15.64 2.37
C PHE A 179 -10.04 15.16 1.17
N GLN A 180 -11.35 15.03 1.40
CA GLN A 180 -12.37 15.31 0.38
C GLN A 180 -12.50 16.82 0.22
N ARG A 181 -11.82 17.43 -0.76
CA ARG A 181 -12.15 18.79 -1.24
C ARG A 181 -12.51 18.73 -2.71
N SER A 182 -13.81 18.71 -2.99
CA SER A 182 -14.36 18.96 -4.33
C SER A 182 -14.31 20.46 -4.62
N VAL A 183 -13.70 20.85 -5.76
CA VAL A 183 -13.84 22.21 -6.30
C VAL A 183 -15.01 22.20 -7.27
N LYS A 184 -16.00 23.09 -7.09
CA LYS A 184 -17.09 23.29 -8.06
C LYS A 184 -16.66 24.40 -9.03
N CYS A 185 -16.49 24.06 -10.29
CA CYS A 185 -16.43 25.04 -11.37
C CYS A 185 -17.84 25.27 -11.91
N ASN A 186 -18.22 26.51 -12.18
CA ASN A 186 -19.56 26.86 -12.66
C ASN A 186 -19.81 26.32 -14.08
N LYS A 187 -20.28 25.07 -14.16
CA LYS A 187 -21.15 24.46 -15.19
C LYS A 187 -21.41 22.99 -14.83
N GLY A 188 -21.94 22.71 -13.63
CA GLY A 188 -22.40 21.37 -13.24
C GLY A 188 -21.35 20.25 -13.13
N ASP A 189 -20.14 20.44 -13.68
CA ASP A 189 -19.08 19.45 -13.67
C ASP A 189 -18.30 19.52 -12.36
N THR A 190 -18.49 18.50 -11.53
CA THR A 190 -17.63 18.25 -10.37
C THR A 190 -16.42 17.48 -10.89
N GLN A 191 -15.37 18.18 -11.34
CA GLN A 191 -14.14 17.53 -11.78
C GLN A 191 -13.15 17.39 -10.62
N LEU A 192 -12.69 16.17 -10.37
CA LEU A 192 -11.50 15.93 -9.55
C LEU A 192 -10.27 16.48 -10.30
N LEU A 193 -9.46 17.31 -9.64
CA LEU A 193 -8.22 17.88 -10.18
C LEU A 193 -7.21 16.84 -10.73
N PHE A 194 -7.33 15.57 -10.34
CA PHE A 194 -6.42 14.50 -10.76
C PHE A 194 -6.57 14.08 -12.24
N THR A 195 -7.74 14.27 -12.86
CA THR A 195 -8.03 13.70 -14.19
C THR A 195 -7.39 14.44 -15.37
N THR A 196 -7.00 15.71 -15.21
CA THR A 196 -6.63 16.54 -16.37
C THR A 196 -5.12 16.58 -16.65
N LEU A 197 -4.26 16.19 -15.71
CA LEU A 197 -2.80 16.30 -15.85
C LEU A 197 -2.11 15.08 -16.48
N PHE A 198 -2.81 13.97 -16.68
CA PHE A 198 -2.18 12.68 -17.07
C PHE A 198 -2.75 12.08 -18.37
N TYR A 199 -3.27 12.91 -19.27
CA TYR A 199 -3.73 12.44 -20.57
C TYR A 199 -2.55 11.98 -21.44
N GLY A 200 -2.44 10.65 -21.69
CA GLY A 200 -1.62 10.12 -22.78
C GLY A 200 -0.50 9.14 -22.43
N GLN A 201 -0.61 8.30 -21.40
CA GLN A 201 0.39 7.24 -21.18
C GLN A 201 0.03 5.91 -21.85
N LYS A 202 0.76 5.58 -22.93
CA LYS A 202 1.00 4.18 -23.34
C LYS A 202 2.25 3.69 -22.61
N SER A 203 2.06 3.00 -21.49
CA SER A 203 3.15 2.32 -20.81
C SER A 203 3.49 1.01 -21.53
N ARG A 204 4.73 0.53 -21.38
CA ARG A 204 5.14 -0.83 -21.79
C ARG A 204 4.30 -1.93 -21.11
N TYR A 205 3.58 -1.57 -20.04
CA TYR A 205 2.69 -2.43 -19.25
C TYR A 205 1.19 -2.29 -19.59
N GLY A 206 0.85 -1.59 -20.69
CA GLY A 206 -0.52 -1.35 -21.15
C GLY A 206 -0.86 0.15 -21.23
N ALA A 207 -1.90 0.49 -22.00
CA ALA A 207 -2.49 1.82 -21.96
C ALA A 207 -3.24 1.96 -20.63
N ILE A 208 -2.87 2.95 -19.81
CA ILE A 208 -3.71 3.38 -18.70
C ILE A 208 -4.61 4.45 -19.32
N ASP A 209 -5.80 4.06 -19.80
CA ASP A 209 -6.81 5.03 -20.20
C ASP A 209 -7.34 5.71 -18.93
N TYR A 210 -6.91 6.94 -18.70
CA TYR A 210 -7.29 7.75 -17.54
C TYR A 210 -8.78 8.12 -17.50
N ILE A 211 -9.60 7.75 -18.51
CA ILE A 211 -10.97 8.26 -18.73
C ILE A 211 -12.03 7.15 -18.88
N THR A 212 -12.07 6.11 -18.04
CA THR A 212 -13.24 5.19 -18.07
C THR A 212 -13.67 4.60 -16.72
N ALA A 213 -13.55 5.36 -15.63
CA ALA A 213 -14.02 4.91 -14.30
C ALA A 213 -15.19 5.76 -13.75
N MET A 214 -16.19 6.03 -14.59
CA MET A 214 -17.47 6.59 -14.17
C MET A 214 -18.64 5.72 -14.64
N THR A 215 -18.66 4.46 -14.22
CA THR A 215 -19.94 3.72 -14.15
C THR A 215 -19.87 2.62 -13.08
N ILE A 216 -20.45 2.94 -11.91
CA ILE A 216 -21.11 2.03 -10.95
C ILE A 216 -20.38 0.73 -10.61
N GLN A 217 -19.55 0.74 -9.56
CA GLN A 217 -19.54 -0.27 -8.47
C GLN A 217 -19.06 0.38 -7.16
N ASN A 218 -19.99 0.67 -6.23
CA ASN A 218 -19.73 1.30 -4.91
C ASN A 218 -19.18 0.33 -3.86
N THR A 219 -18.53 -0.78 -4.25
CA THR A 219 -18.08 -1.80 -3.30
C THR A 219 -16.67 -1.48 -2.82
N ARG A 220 -16.48 -1.35 -1.50
CA ARG A 220 -15.13 -1.22 -0.92
C ARG A 220 -14.31 -2.48 -1.25
N PRO A 221 -12.97 -2.41 -1.35
CA PRO A 221 -12.16 -3.59 -1.65
C PRO A 221 -12.44 -4.82 -0.75
N PRO A 222 -12.73 -4.69 0.56
CA PRO A 222 -13.17 -5.81 1.39
C PRO A 222 -14.50 -6.45 0.97
N ASP A 223 -15.47 -5.65 0.52
CA ASP A 223 -16.76 -6.17 0.08
C ASP A 223 -16.61 -6.91 -1.25
N TYR A 224 -15.82 -6.36 -2.16
CA TYR A 224 -15.51 -6.98 -3.45
C TYR A 224 -14.74 -8.30 -3.29
N THR A 225 -13.71 -8.34 -2.43
CA THR A 225 -12.94 -9.56 -2.17
C THR A 225 -13.79 -10.67 -1.55
N ARG A 226 -14.79 -10.32 -0.72
CA ARG A 226 -15.77 -11.30 -0.24
C ARG A 226 -16.70 -11.82 -1.34
N LEU A 227 -17.10 -10.98 -2.31
CA LEU A 227 -17.85 -11.43 -3.50
C LEU A 227 -17.02 -12.38 -4.39
N LEU A 228 -15.70 -12.28 -4.32
CA LEU A 228 -14.80 -13.25 -4.91
C LEU A 228 -14.64 -14.51 -4.05
N GLY A 229 -15.39 -14.69 -2.96
CA GLY A 229 -15.31 -15.89 -2.11
C GLY A 229 -14.01 -16.02 -1.32
N ILE A 230 -13.40 -14.91 -0.91
CA ILE A 230 -12.16 -14.90 -0.14
C ILE A 230 -12.49 -14.97 1.37
N ASP A 231 -11.86 -15.94 2.03
CA ASP A 231 -11.99 -16.16 3.47
C ASP A 231 -10.75 -15.70 4.24
N ASN A 232 -10.91 -15.37 5.52
CA ASN A 232 -9.81 -14.94 6.40
C ASN A 232 -8.67 -15.96 6.53
N ASP A 233 -9.00 -17.25 6.55
CA ASP A 233 -8.08 -18.36 6.77
C ASP A 233 -7.49 -18.92 5.47
N CYS A 234 -7.94 -18.44 4.30
CA CYS A 234 -7.40 -18.92 3.03
C CYS A 234 -6.02 -18.32 2.74
N HIS A 235 -5.17 -19.12 2.09
CA HIS A 235 -3.93 -18.65 1.52
C HIS A 235 -4.24 -17.96 0.19
N VAL A 236 -4.16 -16.63 0.16
CA VAL A 236 -4.37 -15.86 -1.06
C VAL A 236 -3.11 -15.97 -1.92
N ILE A 237 -3.29 -16.46 -3.13
CA ILE A 237 -2.23 -16.62 -4.13
C ILE A 237 -2.64 -15.80 -5.34
N ILE A 238 -1.80 -14.84 -5.71
CA ILE A 238 -2.11 -13.88 -6.77
C ILE A 238 -1.12 -14.09 -7.93
N TYR A 239 -1.63 -14.04 -9.15
CA TYR A 239 -0.80 -14.01 -10.34
C TYR A 239 -1.36 -12.99 -11.33
N ASP A 240 -0.50 -12.51 -12.22
CA ASP A 240 -0.91 -11.83 -13.44
C ASP A 240 -0.29 -12.57 -14.64
N ARG A 241 -0.40 -12.02 -15.85
CA ARG A 241 0.05 -12.70 -17.06
C ARG A 241 1.53 -12.50 -17.40
N GLY A 242 2.36 -12.10 -16.42
CA GLY A 242 3.80 -11.94 -16.54
C GLY A 242 4.29 -10.51 -16.36
N GLN A 243 3.39 -9.58 -16.03
CA GLN A 243 3.76 -8.19 -15.74
C GLN A 243 4.28 -8.02 -14.31
N MET A 244 3.91 -8.90 -13.37
CA MET A 244 4.21 -8.91 -11.93
C MET A 244 3.79 -7.67 -11.12
N ILE A 245 3.63 -6.53 -11.77
CA ILE A 245 3.24 -5.26 -11.19
C ILE A 245 1.79 -5.31 -10.67
N TRP A 246 0.88 -5.95 -11.42
CA TRP A 246 -0.53 -6.04 -11.04
C TRP A 246 -0.72 -6.99 -9.85
N SER A 247 -0.03 -8.13 -9.88
CA SER A 247 -0.06 -9.10 -8.78
C SER A 247 0.60 -8.56 -7.50
N THR A 248 1.72 -7.83 -7.60
CA THR A 248 2.35 -7.16 -6.43
C THR A 248 1.50 -6.04 -5.86
N TYR A 249 0.84 -5.25 -6.70
CA TYR A 249 -0.11 -4.23 -6.23
C TYR A 249 -1.29 -4.85 -5.48
N ALA A 250 -1.92 -5.86 -6.07
CA ALA A 250 -3.00 -6.58 -5.41
C ALA A 250 -2.53 -7.20 -4.09
N ALA A 251 -1.34 -7.80 -4.06
CA ALA A 251 -0.78 -8.38 -2.83
C ALA A 251 -0.55 -7.33 -1.74
N TRP A 252 -0.07 -6.14 -2.11
CA TRP A 252 0.05 -5.00 -1.20
C TRP A 252 -1.31 -4.58 -0.65
N ILE A 253 -2.36 -4.48 -1.48
CA ILE A 253 -3.72 -4.17 -1.05
C ILE A 253 -4.27 -5.21 -0.05
N PHE A 254 -4.07 -6.51 -0.32
CA PHE A 254 -4.48 -7.55 0.64
C PHE A 254 -3.77 -7.41 1.99
N LYS A 255 -2.47 -7.13 2.00
CA LYS A 255 -1.72 -6.89 3.25
C LYS A 255 -2.14 -5.59 3.94
N LEU A 256 -2.48 -4.54 3.19
CA LEU A 256 -3.00 -3.27 3.70
C LEU A 256 -4.35 -3.45 4.41
N PHE A 257 -5.19 -4.34 3.90
CA PHE A 257 -6.47 -4.71 4.53
C PHE A 257 -6.37 -5.88 5.51
N GLY A 258 -5.15 -6.24 5.93
CA GLY A 258 -4.90 -7.12 7.07
C GLY A 258 -4.80 -8.61 6.74
N HIS A 259 -4.87 -9.01 5.47
CA HIS A 259 -4.71 -10.40 5.08
C HIS A 259 -3.25 -10.83 5.25
N ARG A 260 -3.00 -11.81 6.12
CA ARG A 260 -1.63 -12.19 6.50
C ARG A 260 -0.97 -13.08 5.43
N ARG A 261 -1.70 -14.10 4.99
CA ARG A 261 -1.21 -15.16 4.10
C ARG A 261 -1.45 -14.82 2.63
N VAL A 262 -0.55 -14.01 2.09
CA VAL A 262 -0.57 -13.56 0.70
C VAL A 262 0.75 -13.95 0.04
N SER A 263 0.68 -14.67 -1.08
CA SER A 263 1.84 -14.98 -1.92
C SER A 263 1.57 -14.67 -3.39
N ILE A 264 2.64 -14.51 -4.16
CA ILE A 264 2.58 -14.28 -5.60
C ILE A 264 3.13 -15.50 -6.33
N LEU A 265 2.47 -15.91 -7.42
CA LEU A 265 3.01 -16.91 -8.34
C LEU A 265 4.15 -16.28 -9.16
N SER A 266 5.39 -16.68 -8.86
CA SER A 266 6.56 -16.17 -9.57
C SER A 266 6.48 -16.48 -11.07
N GLY A 267 6.64 -15.44 -11.90
CA GLY A 267 6.52 -15.54 -13.35
C GLY A 267 5.08 -15.64 -13.88
N GLY A 268 4.09 -15.56 -12.99
CA GLY A 268 2.67 -15.45 -13.33
C GLY A 268 2.12 -16.62 -14.15
N PHE A 269 1.11 -16.32 -14.96
CA PHE A 269 0.47 -17.29 -15.86
C PHE A 269 1.46 -17.90 -16.85
N LEU A 270 2.43 -17.12 -17.34
CA LEU A 270 3.44 -17.59 -18.28
C LEU A 270 4.32 -18.70 -17.70
N ALA A 271 4.70 -18.58 -16.43
CA ALA A 271 5.43 -19.65 -15.72
C ALA A 271 4.58 -20.92 -15.56
N TRP A 272 3.27 -20.79 -15.30
CA TRP A 272 2.35 -21.92 -15.26
C TRP A 272 2.26 -22.63 -16.62
N LYS A 273 2.06 -21.88 -17.71
CA LYS A 273 2.00 -22.41 -19.09
C LYS A 273 3.30 -23.12 -19.49
N THR A 274 4.44 -22.60 -19.05
CA THR A 274 5.75 -23.24 -19.30
C THR A 274 5.83 -24.64 -18.67
N GLN A 275 5.28 -24.81 -17.46
CA GLN A 275 5.22 -26.14 -16.83
C GLN A 275 4.13 -27.03 -17.45
N GLN A 276 2.99 -26.46 -17.83
CA GLN A 276 1.92 -27.20 -18.53
C GLN A 276 2.38 -27.82 -19.85
N ALA A 277 3.25 -27.13 -20.60
CA ALA A 277 3.86 -27.68 -21.80
C ALA A 277 4.73 -28.94 -21.53
N ARG A 278 5.17 -29.14 -20.29
CA ARG A 278 6.02 -30.27 -19.86
C ARG A 278 5.24 -31.38 -19.15
N SER A 279 4.09 -31.07 -18.56
CA SER A 279 3.27 -32.03 -17.81
C SER A 279 1.79 -31.64 -17.81
N SER A 280 0.92 -32.62 -18.03
CA SER A 280 -0.54 -32.46 -17.99
C SER A 280 -1.11 -32.23 -16.58
N GLN A 281 -0.28 -32.31 -15.53
CA GLN A 281 -0.70 -32.04 -14.15
C GLN A 281 -1.05 -30.56 -13.91
N TYR A 282 -0.49 -29.64 -14.71
CA TYR A 282 -0.77 -28.21 -14.62
C TYR A 282 -2.05 -27.90 -15.38
N GLN A 283 -3.16 -27.80 -14.66
CA GLN A 283 -4.49 -27.64 -15.24
C GLN A 283 -4.87 -26.17 -15.44
N THR A 284 -5.61 -25.89 -16.51
CA THR A 284 -6.25 -24.61 -16.80
C THR A 284 -7.76 -24.84 -17.01
N ASP A 285 -8.56 -23.81 -16.75
CA ASP A 285 -10.00 -23.77 -17.01
C ASP A 285 -10.32 -22.62 -17.98
N ASN A 286 -11.57 -22.54 -18.41
CA ASN A 286 -12.12 -21.46 -19.23
C ASN A 286 -13.51 -21.05 -18.71
N GLY A 287 -14.06 -19.96 -19.24
CA GLY A 287 -15.34 -19.40 -18.78
C GLY A 287 -15.20 -18.62 -17.47
N ASP A 288 -16.34 -18.30 -16.86
CA ASP A 288 -16.39 -17.52 -15.62
C ASP A 288 -16.50 -18.44 -14.40
N ASN A 289 -15.50 -18.39 -13.52
CA ASN A 289 -15.49 -19.14 -12.26
C ASN A 289 -16.02 -18.32 -11.05
N ASN A 290 -16.59 -17.13 -11.27
CA ASN A 290 -17.17 -16.29 -10.20
C ASN A 290 -18.58 -16.73 -9.78
N ILE A 291 -18.78 -18.01 -9.45
CA ILE A 291 -20.11 -18.55 -9.12
C ILE A 291 -20.45 -18.29 -7.65
N GLY A 292 -21.22 -17.22 -7.36
CA GLY A 292 -22.06 -17.09 -6.16
C GLY A 292 -21.38 -17.29 -4.80
N LEU A 293 -20.06 -17.09 -4.71
CA LEU A 293 -19.31 -17.27 -3.47
C LEU A 293 -19.41 -16.03 -2.59
N GLN A 294 -19.69 -16.23 -1.32
CA GLN A 294 -19.61 -15.17 -0.31
C GLN A 294 -18.57 -15.58 0.73
N GLY A 295 -17.41 -14.94 0.65
CA GLY A 295 -16.32 -15.13 1.59
C GLY A 295 -16.56 -14.42 2.92
N ASN A 296 -15.75 -14.80 3.91
CA ASN A 296 -15.82 -14.26 5.27
C ASN A 296 -14.64 -13.33 5.65
N LEU A 297 -13.88 -12.81 4.66
CA LEU A 297 -12.77 -11.89 4.91
C LEU A 297 -13.21 -10.72 5.82
N LEU A 298 -12.52 -10.57 6.95
CA LEU A 298 -12.63 -9.44 7.86
C LEU A 298 -11.43 -8.54 7.60
N SER A 299 -11.73 -7.33 7.15
CA SER A 299 -10.69 -6.36 6.84
C SER A 299 -10.23 -5.61 8.09
N SER A 300 -8.92 -5.45 8.22
CA SER A 300 -8.28 -4.57 9.20
C SER A 300 -7.29 -3.67 8.49
N TRP A 301 -7.48 -2.36 8.58
CA TRP A 301 -6.57 -1.39 8.00
C TRP A 301 -5.20 -1.45 8.68
N ASN A 302 -4.13 -1.52 7.89
CA ASN A 302 -2.75 -1.61 8.36
C ASN A 302 -1.95 -0.35 7.99
N GLU A 303 -2.00 0.65 8.88
CA GLU A 303 -1.32 1.94 8.71
C GLU A 303 0.21 1.81 8.55
N SER A 304 0.81 0.73 9.06
CA SER A 304 2.26 0.51 8.93
C SER A 304 2.74 0.26 7.50
N LEU A 305 1.84 0.10 6.52
CA LEU A 305 2.18 -0.15 5.12
C LEU A 305 2.03 1.08 4.22
N VAL A 306 1.51 2.17 4.76
CA VAL A 306 1.31 3.44 4.06
C VAL A 306 2.01 4.56 4.81
N ILE A 307 2.26 5.66 4.10
CA ILE A 307 2.76 6.89 4.70
C ILE A 307 2.11 8.09 4.01
N THR A 308 1.90 9.18 4.75
CA THR A 308 1.21 10.36 4.23
C THR A 308 2.18 11.36 3.61
N PHE A 309 1.65 12.31 2.84
CA PHE A 309 2.44 13.44 2.33
C PHE A 309 3.14 14.20 3.47
N ASP A 310 2.44 14.48 4.57
CA ASP A 310 2.96 15.29 5.67
C ASP A 310 4.14 14.58 6.36
N ASP A 311 4.08 13.25 6.49
CA ASP A 311 5.19 12.44 6.99
C ASP A 311 6.41 12.48 6.04
N VAL A 312 6.18 12.40 4.73
CA VAL A 312 7.26 12.49 3.71
C VAL A 312 7.88 13.89 3.69
N LEU A 313 7.06 14.92 3.84
CA LEU A 313 7.53 16.30 3.97
C LEU A 313 8.38 16.48 5.23
N LEU A 314 7.91 16.01 6.39
CA LEU A 314 8.67 16.08 7.65
C LEU A 314 10.01 15.33 7.56
N ASN A 315 10.09 14.26 6.78
CA ASN A 315 11.34 13.51 6.60
C ASN A 315 12.42 14.28 5.83
N THR A 316 12.06 15.34 5.11
CA THR A 316 13.05 16.23 4.49
C THR A 316 13.86 17.01 5.52
N GLU A 317 13.35 17.16 6.74
CA GLU A 317 14.05 17.77 7.87
C GLU A 317 14.62 16.72 8.83
N THR A 318 13.87 15.66 9.10
CA THR A 318 14.21 14.70 10.17
C THR A 318 15.08 13.53 9.72
N HIS A 319 15.08 13.21 8.41
CA HIS A 319 15.87 12.13 7.80
C HIS A 319 15.71 10.75 8.48
N THR A 320 14.54 10.47 9.05
CA THR A 320 14.23 9.23 9.78
C THR A 320 14.06 7.99 8.89
N PHE A 321 13.74 8.16 7.61
CA PHE A 321 13.62 7.07 6.63
C PHE A 321 14.30 7.38 5.30
N ASP A 322 14.64 6.32 4.55
CA ASP A 322 15.17 6.42 3.19
C ASP A 322 14.02 6.51 2.18
N LEU A 323 14.21 7.29 1.12
CA LEU A 323 13.18 7.54 0.12
C LEU A 323 13.60 6.94 -1.22
N VAL A 324 12.76 6.06 -1.76
CA VAL A 324 13.01 5.31 -2.99
C VAL A 324 11.98 5.67 -4.05
N ASP A 325 12.46 6.11 -5.20
CA ASP A 325 11.66 6.32 -6.39
C ASP A 325 11.71 5.10 -7.31
N ALA A 326 10.56 4.46 -7.55
CA ALA A 326 10.39 3.31 -8.43
C ALA A 326 10.03 3.68 -9.89
N GLN A 327 10.07 4.97 -10.25
CA GLN A 327 9.97 5.46 -11.63
C GLN A 327 11.12 4.92 -12.51
N THR A 328 10.98 5.04 -13.83
CA THR A 328 12.11 4.74 -14.72
C THR A 328 13.23 5.76 -14.51
N LYS A 329 14.42 5.48 -15.01
CA LYS A 329 15.56 6.40 -14.88
C LYS A 329 15.27 7.74 -15.56
N GLU A 330 14.60 7.69 -16.70
CA GLU A 330 14.25 8.85 -17.53
C GLU A 330 13.18 9.71 -16.86
N GLU A 331 12.18 9.09 -16.23
CA GLU A 331 11.17 9.79 -15.43
C GLU A 331 11.79 10.41 -14.17
N TYR A 332 12.63 9.65 -13.44
CA TYR A 332 13.34 10.17 -12.27
C TYR A 332 14.23 11.38 -12.63
N ALA A 333 14.94 11.31 -13.76
CA ALA A 333 15.80 12.39 -14.25
C ALA A 333 15.02 13.58 -14.84
N GLY A 334 13.70 13.46 -15.01
CA GLY A 334 12.88 14.49 -15.67
C GLY A 334 13.14 14.63 -17.17
N GLU A 335 13.62 13.56 -17.82
CA GLU A 335 13.98 13.51 -19.24
C GLU A 335 12.86 12.90 -20.11
N SER A 336 11.88 12.26 -19.48
CA SER A 336 10.70 11.71 -20.17
C SER A 336 9.76 12.80 -20.69
N MET A 337 9.09 12.55 -21.82
CA MET A 337 8.20 13.53 -22.48
C MET A 337 6.74 13.41 -21.99
N GLY A 338 6.02 14.52 -22.04
CA GLY A 338 4.55 14.57 -21.96
C GLY A 338 3.97 14.90 -20.58
N VAL A 339 4.75 14.80 -19.50
CA VAL A 339 4.32 15.16 -18.13
C VAL A 339 5.51 15.81 -17.40
N LEU A 340 5.25 16.58 -16.34
CA LEU A 340 6.30 17.08 -15.45
C LEU A 340 6.91 15.93 -14.65
N TYR A 341 8.07 15.47 -15.10
CA TYR A 341 8.84 14.40 -14.46
C TYR A 341 10.01 14.96 -13.64
N GLY A 342 10.50 14.13 -12.74
CA GLY A 342 11.49 14.48 -11.73
C GLY A 342 11.35 13.56 -10.52
N HIS A 343 11.96 13.95 -9.42
CA HIS A 343 11.91 13.20 -8.16
C HIS A 343 11.94 14.11 -6.93
N ILE A 344 11.54 13.54 -5.80
CA ILE A 344 11.63 14.17 -4.49
C ILE A 344 13.11 14.34 -4.12
N TYR A 345 13.50 15.54 -3.68
CA TYR A 345 14.87 15.81 -3.26
C TYR A 345 15.35 14.78 -2.23
N GLY A 346 16.55 14.22 -2.45
CA GLY A 346 17.15 13.20 -1.60
C GLY A 346 16.64 11.76 -1.83
N ALA A 347 15.66 11.54 -2.71
CA ALA A 347 15.26 10.18 -3.09
C ALA A 347 16.36 9.48 -3.91
N VAL A 348 16.43 8.14 -3.81
CA VAL A 348 17.26 7.29 -4.68
C VAL A 348 16.39 6.53 -5.68
N ASN A 349 16.85 6.38 -6.92
CA ASN A 349 16.08 5.68 -7.96
C ASN A 349 16.36 4.18 -7.97
N ILE A 350 15.30 3.37 -7.86
CA ILE A 350 15.36 1.90 -8.01
C ILE A 350 14.25 1.46 -8.99
N PRO A 351 14.53 1.45 -10.31
CA PRO A 351 13.58 0.99 -11.31
C PRO A 351 13.28 -0.52 -11.17
N VAL A 352 12.06 -0.92 -11.50
CA VAL A 352 11.62 -2.32 -11.42
C VAL A 352 12.45 -3.30 -12.26
N ASP A 353 13.12 -2.85 -13.32
CA ASP A 353 14.02 -3.66 -14.15
C ASP A 353 15.28 -4.14 -13.41
N THR A 354 15.63 -3.47 -12.30
CA THR A 354 16.72 -3.88 -11.40
C THR A 354 16.32 -5.01 -10.46
N ILE A 355 15.02 -5.35 -10.43
CA ILE A 355 14.42 -6.34 -9.55
C ILE A 355 13.89 -7.54 -10.34
N TYR A 356 13.19 -7.28 -11.43
CA TYR A 356 12.59 -8.31 -12.28
C TYR A 356 13.27 -8.32 -13.65
N ASP A 357 13.62 -9.51 -14.13
CA ASP A 357 14.10 -9.69 -15.49
C ASP A 357 12.94 -10.07 -16.41
N TRP A 358 12.47 -9.07 -17.15
CA TRP A 358 11.39 -9.23 -18.12
C TRP A 358 11.72 -10.16 -19.29
N LYS A 359 13.02 -10.36 -19.60
CA LYS A 359 13.43 -11.26 -20.70
C LYS A 359 13.27 -12.71 -20.30
N SER A 360 13.72 -13.07 -19.09
CA SER A 360 13.58 -14.42 -18.56
C SER A 360 12.25 -14.66 -17.85
N ASN A 361 11.44 -13.60 -17.66
CA ASN A 361 10.19 -13.63 -16.90
C ASN A 361 10.40 -14.22 -15.49
N SER A 362 11.39 -13.67 -14.77
CA SER A 362 11.74 -14.15 -13.43
C SER A 362 12.24 -13.02 -12.54
N TRP A 363 12.04 -13.17 -11.23
CA TRP A 363 12.73 -12.35 -10.24
C TRP A 363 14.23 -12.55 -10.40
N ARG A 364 15.00 -11.45 -10.36
CA ARG A 364 16.45 -11.55 -10.27
C ARG A 364 16.86 -12.30 -9.00
N PRO A 365 18.05 -12.92 -8.96
CA PRO A 365 18.53 -13.56 -7.74
C PRO A 365 18.49 -12.62 -6.54
N LEU A 366 18.01 -13.09 -5.39
CA LEU A 366 17.82 -12.26 -4.19
C LEU A 366 19.10 -11.55 -3.74
N ASN A 367 20.26 -12.19 -3.92
CA ASN A 367 21.56 -11.58 -3.64
C ASN A 367 21.87 -10.42 -4.59
N GLU A 368 21.50 -10.49 -5.87
CA GLU A 368 21.66 -9.37 -6.81
C GLU A 368 20.77 -8.19 -6.42
N ILE A 369 19.50 -8.47 -6.07
CA ILE A 369 18.54 -7.46 -5.62
C ILE A 369 19.03 -6.79 -4.32
N GLU A 370 19.52 -7.58 -3.36
CA GLU A 370 20.10 -7.05 -2.12
C GLU A 370 21.30 -6.13 -2.39
N GLN A 371 22.15 -6.47 -3.36
CA GLN A 371 23.25 -5.59 -3.78
C GLN A 371 22.75 -4.30 -4.42
N VAL A 372 21.63 -4.31 -5.15
CA VAL A 372 21.00 -3.08 -5.65
C VAL A 372 20.58 -2.18 -4.48
N PHE A 373 19.94 -2.74 -3.46
CA PHE A 373 19.49 -1.98 -2.29
C PHE A 373 20.66 -1.42 -1.47
N ILE A 374 21.70 -2.22 -1.23
CA ILE A 374 22.91 -1.78 -0.52
C ILE A 374 23.63 -0.66 -1.29
N LYS A 375 23.77 -0.78 -2.62
CA LYS A 375 24.39 0.25 -3.45
C LYS A 375 23.59 1.56 -3.47
N ALA A 376 22.27 1.48 -3.30
CA ALA A 376 21.40 2.62 -3.13
C ALA A 376 21.44 3.22 -1.71
N GLY A 377 22.27 2.68 -0.81
CA GLY A 377 22.44 3.16 0.56
C GLY A 377 21.40 2.63 1.56
N LEU A 378 20.52 1.71 1.14
CA LEU A 378 19.45 1.20 2.01
C LEU A 378 19.99 0.22 3.05
N THR A 379 19.52 0.38 4.29
CA THR A 379 19.85 -0.51 5.40
C THR A 379 18.59 -1.08 6.05
N ARG A 380 18.71 -2.17 6.81
CA ARG A 380 17.55 -2.77 7.52
C ARG A 380 17.22 -2.04 8.84
N GLN A 381 18.12 -1.16 9.27
CA GLN A 381 17.99 -0.37 10.49
C GLN A 381 17.12 0.86 10.30
N LYS A 382 16.93 1.28 9.05
CA LYS A 382 16.18 2.48 8.69
C LYS A 382 14.99 2.09 7.79
N PRO A 383 13.77 2.57 8.07
CA PRO A 383 12.62 2.29 7.22
C PRO A 383 12.82 2.85 5.81
N VAL A 384 12.23 2.18 4.82
CA VAL A 384 12.28 2.57 3.41
C VAL A 384 10.89 2.97 2.93
N ILE A 385 10.76 4.18 2.39
CA ILE A 385 9.52 4.67 1.79
C ILE A 385 9.67 4.60 0.28
N VAL A 386 8.75 3.89 -0.38
CA VAL A 386 8.76 3.72 -1.82
C VAL A 386 7.60 4.48 -2.45
N TYR A 387 7.87 5.17 -3.55
CA TYR A 387 6.83 5.83 -4.34
C TYR A 387 7.08 5.69 -5.84
N CYS A 388 6.03 5.98 -6.61
CA CYS A 388 6.11 6.25 -8.05
C CYS A 388 4.92 7.15 -8.41
N SER A 389 4.30 7.01 -9.58
CA SER A 389 3.15 7.82 -9.98
C SER A 389 1.80 7.24 -9.54
N THR A 390 1.66 5.91 -9.54
CA THR A 390 0.36 5.23 -9.35
C THR A 390 0.42 4.06 -8.35
N SER A 391 1.50 3.99 -7.57
CA SER A 391 1.79 2.90 -6.63
C SER A 391 2.00 1.49 -7.21
N LEU A 392 1.82 1.31 -8.52
CA LEU A 392 2.02 0.03 -9.21
C LEU A 392 3.49 -0.42 -9.20
N ARG A 393 4.41 0.47 -9.57
CA ARG A 393 5.85 0.14 -9.58
C ARG A 393 6.44 0.10 -8.17
N SER A 394 5.96 0.97 -7.28
CA SER A 394 6.41 0.97 -5.89
C SER A 394 5.96 -0.28 -5.16
N SER A 395 4.78 -0.87 -5.48
CA SER A 395 4.37 -2.15 -4.87
C SER A 395 5.30 -3.30 -5.23
N LEU A 396 5.87 -3.31 -6.43
CA LEU A 396 6.85 -4.33 -6.84
C LEU A 396 8.18 -4.18 -6.06
N VAL A 397 8.70 -2.96 -5.95
CA VAL A 397 9.92 -2.69 -5.16
C VAL A 397 9.68 -2.98 -3.67
N TRP A 398 8.53 -2.54 -3.15
CA TRP A 398 8.09 -2.82 -1.78
C TRP A 398 8.00 -4.33 -1.51
N TRP A 399 7.45 -5.12 -2.45
CA TRP A 399 7.37 -6.57 -2.30
C TRP A 399 8.74 -7.20 -2.04
N MET A 400 9.75 -6.81 -2.82
CA MET A 400 11.13 -7.30 -2.62
C MET A 400 11.78 -6.79 -1.33
N LEU A 401 11.55 -5.53 -0.96
CA LEU A 401 12.03 -4.98 0.32
C LEU A 401 11.50 -5.83 1.48
N LYS A 402 10.20 -6.17 1.48
CA LYS A 402 9.60 -7.03 2.50
C LYS A 402 10.20 -8.44 2.49
N GLN A 403 10.44 -9.03 1.32
CA GLN A 403 11.11 -10.34 1.22
C GLN A 403 12.52 -10.35 1.81
N LEU A 404 13.26 -9.25 1.61
CA LEU A 404 14.61 -9.08 2.13
C LEU A 404 14.65 -8.53 3.56
N ASN A 405 13.51 -8.51 4.27
CA ASN A 405 13.37 -8.06 5.66
C ASN A 405 13.71 -6.58 5.90
N TYR A 406 13.44 -5.72 4.93
CA TYR A 406 13.41 -4.28 5.15
C TYR A 406 12.05 -3.88 5.73
N GLU A 407 12.05 -2.92 6.67
CA GLU A 407 10.83 -2.19 6.97
C GLU A 407 10.54 -1.27 5.79
N ALA A 408 9.36 -1.41 5.17
CA ALA A 408 9.01 -0.61 4.01
C ALA A 408 7.53 -0.24 3.99
N ARG A 409 7.25 0.98 3.56
CA ARG A 409 5.90 1.54 3.38
C ARG A 409 5.79 2.21 2.01
N ILE A 410 4.56 2.35 1.51
CA ILE A 410 4.31 3.03 0.23
C ILE A 410 3.75 4.41 0.48
N TYR A 411 4.37 5.43 -0.11
CA TYR A 411 3.78 6.76 -0.21
C TYR A 411 2.83 6.77 -1.41
N PHE A 412 1.53 6.62 -1.14
CA PHE A 412 0.56 6.31 -2.19
C PHE A 412 0.34 7.45 -3.18
N GLY A 413 0.27 8.69 -2.70
CA GLY A 413 0.05 9.86 -3.56
C GLY A 413 1.23 10.16 -4.48
N GLY A 414 2.41 9.68 -4.12
CA GLY A 414 3.57 9.58 -4.99
C GLY A 414 4.01 10.91 -5.60
N TRP A 415 4.63 10.82 -6.78
CA TRP A 415 5.14 11.99 -7.49
C TRP A 415 4.04 13.01 -7.86
N PRO A 416 2.83 12.60 -8.33
CA PRO A 416 1.75 13.54 -8.62
C PRO A 416 1.30 14.37 -7.43
N GLU A 417 1.09 13.76 -6.26
CA GLU A 417 0.73 14.50 -5.04
C GLU A 417 1.87 15.43 -4.61
N TRP A 418 3.12 14.97 -4.72
CA TRP A 418 4.29 15.76 -4.37
C TRP A 418 4.40 17.03 -5.22
N VAL A 419 4.34 16.90 -6.54
CA VAL A 419 4.45 18.02 -7.49
C VAL A 419 3.45 19.14 -7.17
N VAL A 420 2.23 18.77 -6.76
CA VAL A 420 1.15 19.72 -6.48
C VAL A 420 1.31 20.39 -5.11
N ARG A 421 1.72 19.64 -4.08
CA ARG A 421 1.64 20.09 -2.68
C ARG A 421 2.97 20.57 -2.09
N SER A 422 4.12 20.11 -2.59
CA SER A 422 5.41 20.43 -1.98
C SER A 422 5.96 21.78 -2.42
N PRO A 423 6.82 22.42 -1.59
CA PRO A 423 7.65 23.54 -2.02
C PRO A 423 8.52 23.19 -3.22
N ASP A 424 8.81 24.18 -4.08
CA ASP A 424 9.56 23.95 -5.32
C ASP A 424 11.01 23.52 -5.07
N GLU A 425 11.65 23.97 -3.98
CA GLU A 425 13.00 23.55 -3.61
C GLU A 425 13.14 22.04 -3.31
N LEU A 426 12.02 21.36 -3.01
CA LEU A 426 12.00 19.92 -2.73
C LEU A 426 11.68 19.08 -3.98
N LYS A 427 11.57 19.71 -5.15
CA LYS A 427 11.30 19.06 -6.44
C LYS A 427 12.58 19.12 -7.27
N VAL A 428 13.17 17.95 -7.54
CA VAL A 428 14.28 17.86 -8.49
C VAL A 428 13.69 17.58 -9.86
N LEU A 429 13.65 18.62 -10.68
CA LEU A 429 13.10 18.58 -12.04
C LEU A 429 14.22 18.42 -13.06
N GLY A 430 13.89 17.83 -14.22
CA GLY A 430 14.83 17.68 -15.32
C GLY A 430 15.22 19.02 -15.96
N ARG A 431 16.36 19.05 -16.64
CA ARG A 431 16.93 20.28 -17.27
C ARG A 431 16.03 20.93 -18.33
N ASN A 432 15.00 20.22 -18.80
CA ASN A 432 14.09 20.69 -19.83
C ASN A 432 12.93 21.55 -19.29
N VAL A 433 12.81 21.72 -17.96
CA VAL A 433 11.79 22.57 -17.35
C VAL A 433 12.26 24.03 -17.41
N GLY A 434 12.12 24.65 -18.59
CA GLY A 434 12.51 26.05 -18.81
C GLY A 434 12.86 26.43 -20.25
N GLN A 435 12.71 25.52 -21.23
CA GLN A 435 12.81 25.83 -22.66
C GLN A 435 11.44 25.96 -23.32
#